data_AF-A0A651GHN6-F1
#
_entry.id   AF-A0A651GHN6-F1
#
_cell.length_a   1.000
_cell.length_b   1.000
_cell.length_c   1.000
_cell.angle_alpha   90.00
_cell.angle_beta   90.00
_cell.angle_gamma   90.00
#
_symmetry.space_group_name_H-M   'P 1'
#
loop_
_entity.id
_entity.type
_entity.pdbx_description
1 polymer ?
#
loop_
_entity_poly.entity_id
_entity_poly.type
_entity_poly.pdbx_seq_one_letter_code
_entity_poly.pdbx_strand_id
1 'polypeptide(L)'
;MDSPPGEGDTLANLHDLAEQLRQHDQRYYSQAQPSISDAEYDALRRSYDELADSLGIALEERYTSSVGDDHVEGFTTVAHVVPMLSLEKVYDQEDIQRFADALRRAL
;
A
#
# COMPACT_ATOMS: atom_id res chain seq x y z
N MET A 1 25.62 -31.87 -22.33
CA MET A 1 24.61 -31.06 -21.65
C MET A 1 24.92 -29.63 -22.05
N ASP A 2 24.52 -29.27 -23.26
CA ASP A 2 24.71 -27.93 -23.81
C ASP A 2 23.36 -27.25 -23.62
N SER A 3 23.24 -26.44 -22.57
CA SER A 3 22.03 -25.64 -22.33
C SER A 3 21.89 -24.63 -23.46
N PRO A 4 20.67 -24.36 -23.97
CA PRO A 4 20.50 -23.45 -25.10
C PRO A 4 21.06 -22.06 -24.74
N PRO A 5 21.76 -21.38 -25.68
CA PRO A 5 22.48 -20.13 -25.44
C PRO A 5 21.58 -18.89 -25.24
N GLY A 6 20.42 -19.04 -24.60
CA GLY A 6 19.44 -17.95 -24.41
C GLY A 6 18.82 -17.87 -23.02
N GLU A 7 18.80 -18.95 -22.23
CA GLU A 7 18.10 -18.93 -20.92
C GLU A 7 18.79 -18.01 -19.90
N GLY A 8 20.13 -17.96 -19.89
CA GLY A 8 20.90 -17.12 -18.98
C GLY A 8 20.71 -15.61 -19.22
N ASP A 9 20.70 -15.18 -20.48
CA ASP A 9 20.45 -13.78 -20.85
C ASP A 9 18.99 -13.38 -20.57
N THR A 10 18.05 -14.31 -20.74
CA THR A 10 16.62 -14.02 -20.53
C THR A 10 16.30 -13.85 -19.04
N LEU A 11 16.93 -14.65 -18.16
CA LEU A 11 16.82 -14.48 -16.72
C LEU A 11 17.51 -13.19 -16.21
N ALA A 12 18.67 -12.84 -16.78
CA ALA A 12 19.34 -11.58 -16.48
C ALA A 12 18.46 -10.38 -16.87
N ASN A 13 17.84 -10.42 -18.06
CA ASN A 13 16.90 -9.39 -18.50
C ASN A 13 15.67 -9.28 -17.58
N LEU A 14 15.13 -10.41 -17.11
CA LEU A 14 14.02 -10.41 -16.15
C LEU A 14 14.41 -9.73 -14.83
N HIS A 15 15.62 -10.00 -14.36
CA HIS A 15 16.17 -9.35 -13.16
C HIS A 15 16.32 -7.84 -13.35
N ASP A 16 16.86 -7.39 -14.49
CA ASP A 16 17.02 -5.97 -14.80
C ASP A 16 15.68 -5.23 -14.88
N LEU A 17 14.64 -5.87 -15.43
CA LEU A 17 13.28 -5.32 -15.45
C LEU A 17 12.70 -5.21 -14.02
N ALA A 18 12.92 -6.23 -13.18
CA ALA A 18 12.49 -6.20 -11.78
C ALA A 18 13.20 -5.10 -10.98
N GLU A 19 14.49 -4.85 -11.22
CA GLU A 19 15.23 -3.77 -10.58
C GLU A 19 14.71 -2.39 -11.00
N GLN A 20 14.40 -2.20 -12.29
CA GLN A 20 13.80 -0.95 -12.77
C GLN A 20 12.45 -0.69 -12.11
N LEU A 21 11.57 -1.69 -12.05
CA LEU A 21 10.28 -1.59 -11.35
C LEU A 21 10.48 -1.21 -9.88
N ARG A 22 11.45 -1.84 -9.19
CA ARG A 22 11.78 -1.52 -7.79
C ARG A 22 12.26 -0.09 -7.59
N GLN A 23 13.10 0.41 -8.48
CA GLN A 23 13.58 1.80 -8.42
C GLN A 23 12.45 2.80 -8.64
N HIS A 24 11.55 2.52 -9.58
CA HIS A 24 10.40 3.38 -9.84
C HIS A 24 9.39 3.36 -8.70
N ASP A 25 9.12 2.19 -8.11
CA ASP A 25 8.27 2.05 -6.93
C ASP A 25 8.83 2.83 -5.74
N GLN A 26 10.14 2.73 -5.47
CA GLN A 26 10.79 3.51 -4.41
C GLN A 26 10.65 5.02 -4.63
N ARG A 27 10.85 5.49 -5.87
CA ARG A 27 10.70 6.91 -6.22
C ARG A 27 9.26 7.39 -6.08
N TYR A 28 8.30 6.56 -6.49
CA TYR A 28 6.88 6.87 -6.41
C TYR A 28 6.38 6.90 -4.97
N TYR A 29 6.62 5.84 -4.19
CA TYR A 29 6.08 5.68 -2.85
C TYR A 29 6.88 6.39 -1.76
N SER A 30 8.22 6.27 -1.75
CA SER A 30 9.03 6.81 -0.65
C SER A 30 9.44 8.27 -0.87
N GLN A 31 9.69 8.68 -2.12
CA GLN A 31 10.27 9.99 -2.44
C GLN A 31 9.24 10.99 -2.99
N ALA A 32 8.02 10.53 -3.31
CA ALA A 32 6.99 11.30 -4.01
C ALA A 32 7.52 12.04 -5.27
N GLN A 33 8.52 11.44 -5.93
CA GLN A 33 9.23 11.99 -7.08
C GLN A 33 9.29 10.95 -8.21
N PRO A 34 8.15 10.64 -8.85
CA PRO A 34 8.12 9.71 -9.96
C PRO A 34 9.04 10.21 -11.09
N SER A 35 9.90 9.32 -11.59
CA SER A 35 10.84 9.64 -12.67
C SER A 35 10.31 9.30 -14.06
N ILE A 36 9.21 8.55 -14.14
CA ILE A 36 8.53 8.15 -15.38
C ILE A 36 7.02 8.34 -15.21
N SER A 37 6.31 8.46 -16.32
CA SER A 37 4.85 8.52 -16.36
C SER A 37 4.21 7.16 -16.09
N ASP A 38 2.93 7.16 -15.68
CA ASP A 38 2.16 5.94 -15.46
C ASP A 38 2.14 5.02 -16.70
N ALA A 39 2.04 5.61 -17.90
CA ALA A 39 2.04 4.85 -19.16
C ALA A 39 3.39 4.13 -19.43
N GLU A 40 4.50 4.76 -19.06
CA GLU A 40 5.84 4.16 -19.17
C GLU A 40 6.03 3.05 -18.13
N TYR A 41 5.53 3.26 -16.91
CA TYR A 41 5.53 2.24 -15.86
C TYR A 41 4.71 1.01 -16.28
N ASP A 42 3.50 1.23 -16.81
CA ASP A 42 2.63 0.16 -17.30
C ASP A 42 3.29 -0.63 -18.45
N ALA A 43 4.02 0.06 -19.33
CA ALA A 43 4.77 -0.60 -20.40
C ALA A 43 5.89 -1.47 -19.85
N LEU A 44 6.67 -0.95 -18.90
CA LEU A 44 7.73 -1.69 -18.22
C LEU A 44 7.16 -2.93 -17.50
N ARG A 45 6.04 -2.77 -16.80
CA ARG A 45 5.37 -3.87 -16.09
C ARG A 45 4.89 -4.96 -17.04
N ARG A 46 4.26 -4.59 -18.15
CA ARG A 46 3.84 -5.56 -19.20
C ARG A 46 5.04 -6.34 -19.73
N SER A 47 6.15 -5.68 -20.06
CA SER A 47 7.34 -6.37 -20.55
C SER A 47 7.93 -7.35 -19.53
N TYR A 48 7.91 -7.01 -18.23
CA TYR A 48 8.30 -7.91 -17.16
C TYR A 48 7.39 -9.14 -17.09
N ASP A 49 6.07 -8.93 -17.08
CA ASP A 49 5.09 -10.00 -16.95
C ASP A 49 5.11 -10.95 -18.17
N GLU A 50 5.21 -10.40 -19.39
CA GLU A 50 5.36 -11.17 -20.64
C GLU A 50 6.63 -12.04 -20.62
N LEU A 51 7.75 -11.49 -20.14
CA LEU A 51 9.01 -12.23 -20.04
C LEU A 51 8.92 -13.32 -18.96
N ALA A 52 8.35 -13.02 -17.80
CA ALA A 52 8.13 -13.98 -16.72
C ALA A 52 7.23 -15.14 -17.17
N ASP A 53 6.16 -14.84 -17.93
CA ASP A 53 5.27 -15.85 -18.54
C ASP A 53 6.03 -16.73 -19.53
N SER A 54 6.87 -16.12 -20.39
CA SER A 54 7.65 -16.85 -21.39
C SER A 54 8.66 -17.83 -20.76
N LEU A 55 9.13 -17.50 -19.56
CA LEU A 55 10.05 -18.32 -18.77
C LEU A 55 9.34 -19.29 -17.82
N GLY A 56 8.01 -19.25 -17.74
CA GLY A 56 7.23 -20.11 -16.84
C GLY A 56 7.43 -19.82 -15.35
N ILE A 57 7.83 -18.59 -14.99
CA ILE A 57 8.04 -18.19 -13.59
C ILE A 57 6.70 -18.11 -12.87
N ALA A 58 6.59 -18.80 -11.73
CA ALA A 58 5.39 -18.80 -10.90
C ALA A 58 5.09 -17.40 -10.35
N LEU A 59 3.81 -17.07 -10.14
CA LEU A 59 3.41 -15.72 -9.72
C LEU A 59 4.01 -15.33 -8.36
N GLU A 60 4.17 -16.29 -7.45
CA GLU A 60 4.81 -16.14 -6.14
C GLU A 60 6.32 -15.82 -6.20
N GLU A 61 6.99 -16.17 -7.32
CA GLU A 61 8.41 -15.88 -7.54
C GLU A 61 8.63 -14.56 -8.27
N ARG A 62 7.55 -13.92 -8.76
CA ARG A 62 7.61 -12.67 -9.50
C ARG A 62 7.80 -11.46 -8.57
N TYR A 63 8.34 -10.41 -9.16
CA TYR A 63 8.37 -9.09 -8.55
C TYR A 63 6.95 -8.60 -8.26
N THR A 64 6.68 -8.36 -6.98
CA THR A 64 5.49 -7.66 -6.52
C THR A 64 5.88 -6.35 -5.87
N SER A 65 5.09 -5.31 -6.11
CA SER A 65 5.28 -4.04 -5.45
C SER A 65 4.79 -4.16 -4.01
N SER A 66 5.65 -3.87 -3.03
CA SER A 66 5.27 -3.85 -1.62
C SER A 66 4.55 -2.53 -1.31
N VAL A 67 3.35 -2.36 -1.85
CA VAL A 67 2.55 -1.16 -1.63
C VAL A 67 2.01 -1.20 -0.20
N GLY A 68 2.48 -0.29 0.65
CA GLY A 68 1.99 -0.13 2.03
C GLY A 68 2.85 -0.76 3.13
N ASP A 69 4.06 -1.22 2.82
CA ASP A 69 5.04 -1.72 3.82
C ASP A 69 5.91 -0.60 4.42
N ASP A 70 5.50 0.66 4.27
CA ASP A 70 5.80 1.66 5.29
C ASP A 70 4.99 1.27 6.55
N HIS A 71 5.40 0.18 7.20
CA HIS A 71 5.27 0.05 8.64
C HIS A 71 6.04 1.24 9.23
N VAL A 72 5.40 2.40 9.29
CA VAL A 72 5.77 3.42 10.26
C VAL A 72 5.84 2.69 11.59
N GLU A 73 7.05 2.54 12.13
CA GLU A 73 7.33 1.79 13.35
C GLU A 73 6.50 2.35 14.51
N GLY A 74 5.28 1.84 14.66
CA GLY A 74 4.33 2.25 15.68
C GLY A 74 3.89 3.73 15.58
N PHE A 75 2.59 3.96 15.69
CA PHE A 75 2.15 5.30 16.09
C PHE A 75 2.61 5.55 17.53
N THR A 76 3.31 6.65 17.78
CA THR A 76 3.58 7.08 19.16
C THR A 76 2.26 7.53 19.78
N THR A 77 1.85 6.89 20.88
CA THR A 77 0.69 7.34 21.65
C THR A 77 0.98 8.70 22.27
N VAL A 78 0.22 9.72 21.87
CA VAL A 78 0.28 11.06 22.46
C VAL A 78 -0.89 11.23 23.42
N ALA A 79 -0.61 11.70 24.63
CA ALA A 79 -1.65 12.01 25.60
C ALA A 79 -2.43 13.26 25.17
N HIS A 80 -3.76 13.20 25.18
CA HIS A 80 -4.60 14.37 24.98
C HIS A 80 -4.50 15.31 26.19
N VAL A 81 -4.26 16.61 25.94
CA VAL A 81 -4.16 17.65 26.98
C VAL A 81 -5.47 17.82 27.76
N VAL A 82 -6.59 17.48 27.12
CA VAL A 82 -7.93 17.46 27.70
C VAL A 82 -8.56 16.10 27.36
N PRO A 83 -9.35 15.48 28.25
CA PRO A 83 -10.03 14.23 27.94
C PRO A 83 -10.87 14.34 26.67
N MET A 84 -10.70 13.39 25.75
CA MET A 84 -11.61 13.23 24.62
C MET A 84 -12.90 12.59 25.11
N LEU A 85 -13.93 13.41 25.30
CA LEU A 85 -15.25 12.93 25.68
C LEU A 85 -15.98 12.37 24.47
N SER A 86 -16.68 11.26 24.65
CA SER A 86 -17.65 10.75 23.70
C SER A 86 -19.02 11.40 23.95
N LEU A 87 -19.85 11.41 22.90
CA LEU A 87 -21.26 11.74 23.05
C LEU A 87 -22.04 10.45 23.34
N GLU A 88 -22.97 10.54 24.29
CA GLU A 88 -23.93 9.47 24.54
C GLU A 88 -24.90 9.37 23.36
N LYS A 89 -25.23 8.14 22.97
CA LYS A 89 -26.21 7.88 21.90
C LYS A 89 -27.60 7.77 22.50
N VAL A 90 -28.58 8.28 21.77
CA VAL A 90 -30.00 8.20 22.09
C VAL A 90 -30.67 7.37 20.99
N TYR A 91 -31.50 6.41 21.37
CA TYR A 91 -32.15 5.48 20.43
C TYR A 91 -33.63 5.77 20.22
N ASP A 92 -34.29 6.39 21.20
CA ASP A 92 -35.71 6.70 21.14
C ASP A 92 -36.04 8.08 21.71
N GLN A 93 -37.32 8.45 21.66
CA GLN A 93 -37.78 9.76 22.10
C GLN A 93 -37.80 9.91 23.63
N GLU A 94 -37.87 8.80 24.37
CA GLU A 94 -37.87 8.78 25.83
C GLU A 94 -36.48 9.12 26.38
N ASP A 95 -35.43 8.60 25.73
CA ASP A 95 -34.03 8.95 25.99
C ASP A 95 -33.78 10.47 25.86
N ILE A 96 -34.36 11.11 24.85
CA ILE A 96 -34.24 12.57 24.64
C ILE A 96 -34.91 13.33 25.79
N GLN A 97 -36.10 12.90 26.21
CA GLN A 97 -36.83 13.52 27.31
C GLN A 97 -36.05 13.40 28.63
N ARG A 98 -35.50 12.22 28.92
CA ARG A 98 -34.65 11.97 30.09
C ARG A 98 -33.42 12.88 30.10
N PHE A 99 -32.75 13.06 28.96
CA PHE A 99 -31.64 13.99 28.84
C PHE A 99 -32.07 15.43 29.12
N ALA A 100 -33.17 15.89 28.52
CA ALA A 100 -33.69 17.25 28.73
C ALA A 100 -34.03 17.51 30.20
N ASP A 101 -34.61 16.53 30.89
CA ASP A 101 -34.95 16.64 32.31
C ASP A 101 -33.72 16.59 33.23
N ALA A 102 -32.68 15.84 32.86
CA ALA A 102 -31.40 15.89 33.55
C ALA A 102 -30.74 17.28 33.39
N LEU A 103 -30.74 17.83 32.18
CA LEU A 103 -30.17 19.14 31.89
C LEU A 103 -30.87 20.28 32.65
N ARG A 104 -32.21 20.23 32.74
CA ARG A 104 -33.00 21.20 33.53
C ARG A 104 -32.77 21.13 35.04
N ARG A 105 -32.34 19.97 35.56
CA ARG A 105 -32.02 19.79 37.00
C ARG A 105 -30.60 20.22 37.34
N ALA A 106 -29.71 20.22 36.36
CA ALA A 106 -28.30 20.57 36.53
C ALA A 106 -28.02 22.08 36.34
N LEU A 107 -28.99 22.83 35.82
CA LEU A 107 -29.00 24.29 35.68
C LEU A 107 -29.79 24.94 36.81
#